data_AF-A0A434ENJ1-F1
#
_entry.id   AF-A0A434ENJ1-F1
#
_cell.length_a   1.000
_cell.length_b   1.000
_cell.length_c   1.000
_cell.angle_alpha   90.00
_cell.angle_beta   90.00
_cell.angle_gamma   90.00
#
_symmetry.space_group_name_H-M   'P 1'
#
loop_
_entity.id
_entity.type
_entity.pdbx_description
1 polymer ?
#
loop_
_entity_poly.entity_id
_entity_poly.type
_entity_poly.pdbx_seq_one_letter_code
_entity_poly.pdbx_strand_id
1 'polypeptide(L)'
;RPTLPGTPKWGSAWKKATVEGYKSTLSFSSQGSSYATRTNYLDLDPTYKDRFGRPLMRMTFDFPDNDIRMSNYLCDRMEEIAKKLGGKQYAVGRRKKGWDSVPYQSTHNTGGAIMGTDPKRSAVNVFLQSWDVPNVFVIGASAFPQNAGKNPTGTVGALAFRAADAIRNQYLRNPGAPLVQA
;
A
#
# COMPACT_ATOMS: atom_id res chain seq x y z
N ARG A 1 -20.75 2.65 -9.17
CA ARG A 1 -22.14 3.13 -8.99
C ARG A 1 -23.06 2.04 -9.50
N PRO A 2 -24.24 1.82 -8.91
CA PRO A 2 -25.17 0.77 -9.35
C PRO A 2 -25.96 1.20 -10.59
N THR A 3 -25.25 1.78 -11.57
CA THR A 3 -25.82 2.30 -12.81
C THR A 3 -24.94 1.86 -13.95
N LEU A 4 -25.58 1.54 -15.06
CA LEU A 4 -24.92 1.01 -16.24
C LEU A 4 -24.10 2.11 -16.94
N PRO A 5 -22.95 1.80 -17.57
CA PRO A 5 -22.29 2.69 -18.53
C PRO A 5 -23.29 3.39 -19.47
N GLY A 6 -23.10 4.69 -19.67
CA GLY A 6 -24.01 5.51 -20.49
C GLY A 6 -25.25 6.07 -19.75
N THR A 7 -25.52 5.63 -18.51
CA THR A 7 -26.59 6.24 -17.70
C THR A 7 -26.27 7.72 -17.40
N PRO A 8 -27.22 8.66 -17.57
CA PRO A 8 -27.03 10.05 -17.17
C PRO A 8 -26.55 10.17 -15.71
N LYS A 9 -25.71 11.17 -15.41
CA LYS A 9 -25.14 11.33 -14.07
C LYS A 9 -26.11 11.91 -13.04
N TRP A 10 -27.27 12.43 -13.49
CA TRP A 10 -28.29 13.07 -12.67
C TRP A 10 -29.67 12.98 -13.36
N GLY A 11 -30.73 13.38 -12.65
CA GLY A 11 -32.10 13.43 -13.19
C GLY A 11 -32.92 12.14 -12.99
N SER A 12 -34.13 12.12 -13.54
CA SER A 12 -35.09 11.01 -13.39
C SER A 12 -34.57 9.68 -13.97
N ALA A 13 -33.90 9.72 -15.13
CA ALA A 13 -33.28 8.55 -15.74
C ALA A 13 -32.20 7.93 -14.86
N TRP A 14 -31.35 8.76 -14.23
CA TRP A 14 -30.35 8.29 -13.26
C TRP A 14 -30.99 7.64 -12.03
N LYS A 15 -32.03 8.26 -11.46
CA LYS A 15 -32.76 7.71 -10.30
C LYS A 15 -33.37 6.35 -10.63
N LYS A 16 -34.03 6.23 -11.79
CA LYS A 16 -34.63 4.97 -12.26
C LYS A 16 -33.57 3.86 -12.39
N ALA A 17 -32.49 4.13 -13.11
CA ALA A 17 -31.40 3.16 -13.28
C ALA A 17 -30.74 2.77 -11.96
N THR A 18 -30.60 3.71 -11.02
CA THR A 18 -30.07 3.43 -9.68
C THR A 18 -30.97 2.47 -8.91
N VAL A 19 -32.29 2.69 -8.92
CA VAL A 19 -33.26 1.80 -8.27
C VAL A 19 -33.22 0.39 -8.88
N GLU A 20 -33.19 0.30 -10.20
CA GLU A 20 -33.13 -0.99 -10.93
C GLU A 20 -31.83 -1.75 -10.66
N GLY A 21 -30.69 -1.05 -10.59
CA GLY A 21 -29.36 -1.64 -10.40
C GLY A 21 -28.95 -1.87 -8.95
N TYR A 22 -29.65 -1.27 -7.97
CA TYR A 22 -29.19 -1.20 -6.58
C TYR A 22 -28.90 -2.57 -5.95
N LYS A 23 -29.78 -3.54 -6.20
CA LYS A 23 -29.68 -4.90 -5.64
C LYS A 23 -29.01 -5.92 -6.57
N SER A 24 -28.54 -5.48 -7.74
CA SER A 24 -28.06 -6.36 -8.83
C SER A 24 -26.70 -5.95 -9.38
N THR A 25 -25.97 -5.08 -8.68
CA THR A 25 -24.62 -4.65 -9.05
C THR A 25 -23.58 -5.34 -8.19
N LEU A 26 -22.58 -5.95 -8.83
CA LEU A 26 -21.40 -6.52 -8.18
C LEU A 26 -20.16 -5.75 -8.61
N SER A 27 -19.18 -5.65 -7.70
CA SER A 27 -17.88 -5.08 -7.98
C SER A 27 -16.79 -6.06 -7.57
N PHE A 28 -15.83 -6.28 -8.45
CA PHE A 28 -14.63 -7.05 -8.17
C PHE A 28 -13.45 -6.09 -8.09
N SER A 29 -12.56 -6.33 -7.13
CA SER A 29 -11.29 -5.62 -7.05
C SER A 29 -10.19 -6.64 -6.75
N SER A 30 -9.01 -6.40 -7.30
CA SER A 30 -7.82 -7.18 -6.99
C SER A 30 -6.76 -6.26 -6.42
N GLN A 31 -5.94 -6.81 -5.53
CA GLN A 31 -4.71 -6.20 -5.08
C GLN A 31 -3.58 -7.13 -5.49
N GLY A 32 -2.54 -6.55 -6.07
CA GLY A 32 -1.32 -7.24 -6.44
C GLY A 32 -0.13 -6.68 -5.68
N SER A 33 1.01 -7.36 -5.78
CA SER A 33 2.27 -6.89 -5.21
C SER A 33 2.88 -5.78 -6.08
N SER A 34 3.44 -4.75 -5.43
CA SER A 34 4.36 -3.82 -6.05
C SER A 34 5.72 -4.02 -5.38
N TYR A 35 6.67 -4.60 -6.11
CA TYR A 35 7.94 -4.96 -5.51
C TYR A 35 8.80 -3.73 -5.22
N ALA A 36 9.63 -3.83 -4.19
CA ALA A 36 10.60 -2.80 -3.88
C ALA A 36 11.60 -2.64 -5.04
N THR A 37 11.75 -1.42 -5.52
CA THR A 37 12.74 -1.04 -6.54
C THR A 37 13.55 0.13 -6.03
N ARG A 38 14.79 0.28 -6.51
CA ARG A 38 15.63 1.44 -6.16
C ARG A 38 15.15 2.73 -6.82
N THR A 39 14.30 2.63 -7.85
CA THR A 39 13.77 3.78 -8.59
C THR A 39 12.55 4.39 -7.92
N ASN A 40 11.90 3.66 -7.00
CA ASN A 40 10.77 4.15 -6.22
C ASN A 40 11.23 4.46 -4.80
N TYR A 41 11.20 5.73 -4.42
CA TYR A 41 11.70 6.19 -3.12
C TYR A 41 11.00 7.45 -2.64
N LEU A 42 11.16 7.71 -1.34
CA LEU A 42 10.70 8.91 -0.68
C LEU A 42 11.92 9.70 -0.23
N ASP A 43 11.88 11.01 -0.42
CA ASP A 43 12.90 11.94 0.08
C ASP A 43 12.24 13.23 0.62
N LEU A 44 13.07 14.15 1.12
CA LEU A 44 12.61 15.43 1.64
C LEU A 44 12.78 16.51 0.58
N ASP A 45 11.73 17.29 0.37
CA ASP A 45 11.75 18.37 -0.60
C ASP A 45 12.69 19.52 -0.13
N PRO A 46 13.67 19.95 -0.96
CA PRO A 46 14.63 20.97 -0.55
C PRO A 46 14.04 22.39 -0.58
N THR A 47 12.89 22.60 -1.22
CA THR A 47 12.30 23.92 -1.48
C THR A 47 11.04 24.13 -0.65
N TYR A 48 10.14 23.16 -0.69
CA TYR A 48 8.82 23.27 -0.07
C TYR A 48 8.80 22.70 1.33
N LYS A 49 8.18 23.45 2.23
CA LYS A 49 8.03 23.11 3.64
C LYS A 49 6.57 23.13 4.04
N ASP A 50 6.22 22.35 5.04
CA ASP A 50 4.91 22.45 5.68
C ASP A 50 4.81 23.73 6.53
N ARG A 51 3.62 23.95 7.11
CA ARG A 51 3.33 25.09 7.99
C ARG A 51 4.19 25.16 9.26
N PHE A 52 4.94 24.11 9.57
CA PHE A 52 5.85 24.02 10.73
C PHE A 52 7.32 24.16 10.32
N GLY A 53 7.61 24.49 9.06
CA GLY A 53 8.97 24.65 8.55
C GLY A 53 9.70 23.34 8.27
N ARG A 54 9.00 22.18 8.30
CA ARG A 54 9.59 20.87 7.99
C ARG A 54 9.55 20.64 6.48
N PRO A 55 10.63 20.13 5.86
CA PRO A 55 10.59 19.71 4.46
C PRO A 55 9.39 18.80 4.16
N LEU A 56 8.69 19.04 3.05
CA LEU A 56 7.62 18.14 2.61
C LEU A 56 8.22 16.79 2.19
N MET A 57 7.46 15.71 2.37
CA MET A 57 7.83 14.44 1.77
C MET A 57 7.57 14.50 0.27
N ARG A 58 8.61 14.22 -0.52
CA ARG A 58 8.56 14.08 -1.96
C ARG A 58 8.60 12.60 -2.31
N MET A 59 7.74 12.21 -3.25
CA MET A 59 7.63 10.83 -3.71
C MET A 59 8.06 10.73 -5.16
N THR A 60 9.07 9.90 -5.41
CA THR A 60 9.44 9.45 -6.76
C THR A 60 8.90 8.04 -6.91
N PHE A 61 7.86 7.88 -7.74
CA PHE A 61 7.21 6.59 -7.92
C PHE A 61 6.59 6.47 -9.31
N ASP A 62 6.83 5.33 -9.95
CA ASP A 62 6.02 4.83 -11.06
C ASP A 62 5.85 3.31 -10.94
N PHE A 63 4.81 2.75 -11.54
CA PHE A 63 4.59 1.31 -11.58
C PHE A 63 5.60 0.64 -12.51
N PRO A 64 6.40 -0.33 -12.01
CA PRO A 64 7.22 -1.18 -12.87
C PRO A 64 6.38 -1.94 -13.91
N ASP A 65 6.99 -2.30 -15.03
CA ASP A 65 6.28 -3.04 -16.10
C ASP A 65 5.70 -4.38 -15.61
N ASN A 66 6.36 -5.01 -14.63
CA ASN A 66 5.85 -6.24 -14.05
C ASN A 66 4.52 -6.06 -13.32
N ASP A 67 4.35 -4.95 -12.61
CA ASP A 67 3.13 -4.62 -11.89
C ASP A 67 1.95 -4.44 -12.87
N ILE A 68 2.21 -3.82 -14.01
CA ILE A 68 1.22 -3.65 -15.08
C ILE A 68 0.85 -5.00 -15.70
N ARG A 69 1.83 -5.87 -16.00
CA ARG A 69 1.57 -7.23 -16.50
C ARG A 69 0.76 -8.06 -15.52
N MET A 70 1.15 -8.06 -14.24
CA MET A 70 0.44 -8.76 -13.18
C MET A 70 -0.99 -8.22 -13.01
N SER A 71 -1.17 -6.90 -13.00
CA SER A 71 -2.50 -6.27 -12.91
C SER A 71 -3.39 -6.68 -14.08
N ASN A 72 -2.85 -6.71 -15.29
CA ASN A 72 -3.60 -7.14 -16.48
C ASN A 72 -4.00 -8.61 -16.42
N TYR A 73 -3.08 -9.49 -16.01
CA TYR A 73 -3.36 -10.91 -15.82
C TYR A 73 -4.50 -11.13 -14.80
N LEU A 74 -4.46 -10.46 -13.66
CA LEU A 74 -5.52 -10.54 -12.65
C LEU A 74 -6.85 -9.99 -13.16
N CYS A 75 -6.82 -8.89 -13.93
CA CYS A 75 -8.01 -8.39 -14.62
C CYS A 75 -8.62 -9.42 -15.57
N ASP A 76 -7.80 -10.14 -16.35
CA ASP A 76 -8.29 -11.19 -17.26
C ASP A 76 -9.01 -12.30 -16.49
N ARG A 77 -8.42 -12.76 -15.37
CA ARG A 77 -9.05 -13.79 -14.51
C ARG A 77 -10.37 -13.31 -13.89
N MET A 78 -10.43 -12.05 -13.44
CA MET A 78 -11.66 -11.46 -12.91
C MET A 78 -12.73 -11.31 -13.99
N GLU A 79 -12.34 -10.96 -15.21
CA GLU A 79 -13.26 -10.83 -16.35
C GLU A 79 -13.87 -12.19 -16.71
N GLU A 80 -13.10 -13.28 -16.68
CA GLU A 80 -13.62 -14.65 -16.86
C GLU A 80 -14.67 -15.01 -15.80
N ILE A 81 -14.45 -14.64 -14.54
CA ILE A 81 -15.43 -14.84 -13.46
C ILE A 81 -16.69 -14.01 -13.73
N ALA A 82 -16.53 -12.74 -14.08
CA ALA A 82 -17.65 -11.84 -14.36
C ALA A 82 -18.53 -12.34 -15.52
N LYS A 83 -17.92 -12.88 -16.58
CA LYS A 83 -18.64 -13.50 -17.71
C LYS A 83 -19.49 -14.70 -17.27
N LYS A 84 -18.96 -15.55 -16.39
CA LYS A 84 -19.68 -16.72 -15.87
C LYS A 84 -20.84 -16.37 -14.94
N LEU A 85 -20.81 -15.21 -14.29
CA LEU A 85 -21.91 -14.72 -13.45
C LEU A 85 -23.14 -14.27 -14.25
N GLY A 86 -23.02 -14.10 -15.58
CA GLY A 86 -24.17 -13.85 -16.46
C GLY A 86 -24.84 -12.48 -16.26
N GLY A 87 -24.12 -11.48 -15.74
CA GLY A 87 -24.66 -10.12 -15.60
C GLY A 87 -25.03 -9.52 -16.96
N LYS A 88 -26.08 -8.68 -16.99
CA LYS A 88 -26.56 -8.02 -18.23
C LYS A 88 -25.46 -7.22 -18.95
N GLN A 89 -24.48 -6.74 -18.20
CA GLN A 89 -23.27 -6.10 -18.72
C GLN A 89 -22.19 -6.05 -17.63
N TYR A 90 -20.95 -5.80 -18.04
CA TYR A 90 -19.82 -5.54 -17.15
C TYR A 90 -18.91 -4.48 -17.77
N ALA A 91 -18.07 -3.86 -16.94
CA ALA A 91 -17.02 -2.96 -17.37
C ALA A 91 -15.71 -3.37 -16.69
N VAL A 92 -14.61 -3.31 -17.43
CA VAL A 92 -13.27 -3.67 -16.93
C VAL A 92 -12.43 -2.41 -16.81
N GLY A 93 -12.00 -2.09 -15.59
CA GLY A 93 -11.02 -1.04 -15.33
C GLY A 93 -9.62 -1.64 -15.27
N ARG A 94 -8.81 -1.43 -16.32
CA ARG A 94 -7.40 -1.86 -16.32
C ARG A 94 -6.50 -0.74 -15.81
N ARG A 95 -5.47 -1.13 -15.05
CA ARG A 95 -4.42 -0.21 -14.62
C ARG A 95 -3.63 0.25 -15.86
N LYS A 96 -3.42 1.55 -15.96
CA LYS A 96 -2.51 2.14 -16.95
C LYS A 96 -1.11 2.25 -16.34
N LYS A 97 -0.10 2.27 -17.20
CA LYS A 97 1.26 2.67 -16.81
C LYS A 97 1.25 4.14 -16.38
N GLY A 98 2.16 4.51 -15.49
CA GLY A 98 2.14 5.81 -14.84
C GLY A 98 1.48 5.74 -13.47
N TRP A 99 2.02 6.48 -12.52
CA TRP A 99 1.37 6.78 -11.25
C TRP A 99 0.80 8.20 -11.28
N ASP A 100 -0.38 8.36 -10.68
CA ASP A 100 -1.05 9.64 -10.48
C ASP A 100 -1.82 9.57 -9.15
N SER A 101 -1.72 10.61 -8.34
CA SER A 101 -2.48 10.78 -7.09
C SER A 101 -3.97 11.04 -7.28
N VAL A 102 -4.39 11.55 -8.45
CA VAL A 102 -5.77 11.99 -8.70
C VAL A 102 -6.75 10.81 -8.71
N PRO A 103 -6.57 9.77 -9.54
CA PRO A 103 -7.32 8.54 -9.32
C PRO A 103 -6.81 7.87 -8.06
N TYR A 104 -7.74 7.53 -7.15
CA TYR A 104 -7.40 6.76 -5.96
C TYR A 104 -6.66 5.47 -6.33
N GLN A 105 -5.47 5.28 -5.75
CA GLN A 105 -4.61 4.12 -5.99
C GLN A 105 -4.79 3.04 -4.92
N SER A 106 -4.42 3.39 -3.68
CA SER A 106 -4.50 2.57 -2.48
C SER A 106 -4.11 3.43 -1.27
N THR A 107 -4.50 3.01 -0.07
CA THR A 107 -3.97 3.53 1.20
C THR A 107 -2.89 2.64 1.81
N HIS A 108 -2.52 1.54 1.15
CA HIS A 108 -1.53 0.58 1.63
C HIS A 108 -0.09 1.00 1.28
N ASN A 109 0.37 2.08 1.90
CA ASN A 109 1.75 2.54 1.75
C ASN A 109 2.68 1.68 2.62
N THR A 110 3.69 1.09 1.98
CA THR A 110 4.66 0.17 2.62
C THR A 110 6.08 0.54 2.23
N GLY A 111 7.05 0.25 3.07
CA GLY A 111 8.46 0.54 2.80
C GLY A 111 8.90 1.97 3.13
N GLY A 112 10.12 2.33 2.75
CA GLY A 112 10.75 3.62 3.05
C GLY A 112 11.71 3.58 4.25
N ALA A 113 11.35 2.88 5.32
CA ALA A 113 12.24 2.65 6.48
C ALA A 113 12.26 1.15 6.80
N ILE A 114 12.71 0.35 5.81
CA ILE A 114 12.54 -1.11 5.83
C ILE A 114 13.33 -1.76 6.97
N MET A 115 12.77 -2.83 7.53
CA MET A 115 13.47 -3.70 8.47
C MET A 115 14.41 -4.66 7.74
N GLY A 116 15.46 -5.10 8.42
CA GLY A 116 16.37 -6.11 7.88
C GLY A 116 17.34 -6.65 8.91
N THR A 117 18.33 -7.42 8.43
CA THR A 117 19.40 -8.02 9.24
C THR A 117 20.76 -7.36 8.98
N ASP A 118 20.80 -6.29 8.17
CA ASP A 118 22.02 -5.62 7.73
C ASP A 118 21.80 -4.10 7.73
N PRO A 119 22.57 -3.33 8.53
CA PRO A 119 22.42 -1.87 8.60
C PRO A 119 22.75 -1.17 7.28
N LYS A 120 23.51 -1.80 6.37
CA LYS A 120 23.81 -1.24 5.04
C LYS A 120 22.63 -1.35 4.07
N ARG A 121 21.59 -2.10 4.42
CA ARG A 121 20.46 -2.41 3.54
C ARG A 121 19.09 -2.20 4.21
N SER A 122 19.04 -1.75 5.45
CA SER A 122 17.80 -1.53 6.20
C SER A 122 17.97 -0.38 7.19
N ALA A 123 16.88 0.32 7.49
CA ALA A 123 16.88 1.43 8.43
C ALA A 123 16.71 0.96 9.89
N VAL A 124 16.03 -0.17 10.07
CA VAL A 124 15.77 -0.78 11.38
C VAL A 124 16.08 -2.27 11.34
N ASN A 125 16.40 -2.86 12.49
CA ASN A 125 16.62 -4.29 12.61
C ASN A 125 15.30 -5.08 12.70
N VAL A 126 15.39 -6.39 12.89
CA VAL A 126 14.21 -7.29 12.94
C VAL A 126 13.26 -7.05 14.13
N PHE A 127 13.67 -6.25 15.11
CA PHE A 127 12.84 -5.80 16.24
C PHE A 127 12.33 -4.36 16.07
N LEU A 128 12.49 -3.80 14.87
CA LEU A 128 12.12 -2.42 14.54
C LEU A 128 12.91 -1.35 15.28
N GLN A 129 14.06 -1.71 15.85
CA GLN A 129 14.99 -0.78 16.48
C GLN A 129 15.89 -0.16 15.41
N SER A 130 16.12 1.16 15.49
CA SER A 130 17.08 1.85 14.63
C SER A 130 18.48 1.27 14.79
N TRP A 131 19.19 1.11 13.68
CA TRP A 131 20.60 0.72 13.69
C TRP A 131 21.50 1.83 14.27
N ASP A 132 21.13 3.09 14.04
CA ASP A 132 21.96 4.25 14.41
C ASP A 132 21.66 4.77 15.82
N VAL A 133 20.43 4.57 16.31
CA VAL A 133 19.97 5.16 17.57
C VAL A 133 19.29 4.08 18.43
N PRO A 134 19.98 3.52 19.43
CA PRO A 134 19.55 2.28 20.09
C PRO A 134 18.28 2.41 20.94
N ASN A 135 17.85 3.62 21.29
CA ASN A 135 16.60 3.87 22.02
C ASN A 135 15.42 4.29 21.12
N VAL A 136 15.58 4.22 19.79
CA VAL A 136 14.52 4.57 18.83
C VAL A 136 13.98 3.31 18.17
N PHE A 137 12.65 3.18 18.17
CA PHE A 137 11.91 2.10 17.52
C PHE A 137 10.88 2.69 16.54
N VAL A 138 10.80 2.11 15.33
CA VAL A 138 9.93 2.60 14.25
C VAL A 138 8.90 1.55 13.89
N ILE A 139 7.66 1.73 14.37
CA ILE A 139 6.58 0.79 14.18
C ILE A 139 5.65 1.25 13.08
N GLY A 140 5.53 0.45 12.01
CA GLY A 140 4.61 0.73 10.91
C GLY A 140 4.88 -0.12 9.68
N ALA A 141 4.02 0.04 8.67
CA ALA A 141 4.19 -0.63 7.38
C ALA A 141 5.43 -0.15 6.60
N SER A 142 6.04 0.96 7.05
CA SER A 142 7.33 1.43 6.53
C SER A 142 8.45 0.42 6.70
N ALA A 143 8.33 -0.47 7.69
CA ALA A 143 9.27 -1.53 7.97
C ALA A 143 9.24 -2.66 6.93
N PHE A 144 8.26 -2.71 6.02
CA PHE A 144 8.12 -3.87 5.14
C PHE A 144 9.11 -3.79 3.98
N PRO A 145 10.04 -4.76 3.83
CA PRO A 145 10.97 -4.78 2.71
C PRO A 145 10.28 -5.09 1.37
N GLN A 146 9.08 -5.69 1.40
CA GLN A 146 8.29 -6.01 0.21
C GLN A 146 6.80 -5.81 0.48
N ASN A 147 6.05 -5.45 -0.57
CA ASN A 147 4.59 -5.42 -0.54
C ASN A 147 4.04 -6.81 -0.89
N ALA A 148 3.31 -7.43 0.04
CA ALA A 148 2.76 -8.78 -0.16
C ALA A 148 1.46 -8.83 -1.01
N GLY A 149 0.96 -7.68 -1.50
CA GLY A 149 -0.33 -7.60 -2.20
C GLY A 149 -1.54 -7.85 -1.28
N LYS A 150 -1.38 -7.65 0.02
CA LYS A 150 -2.40 -7.83 1.06
C LYS A 150 -2.45 -6.61 1.98
N ASN A 151 -3.57 -6.44 2.68
CA ASN A 151 -3.75 -5.37 3.65
C ASN A 151 -2.66 -5.44 4.74
N PRO A 152 -1.87 -4.37 4.95
CA PRO A 152 -0.67 -4.43 5.79
C PRO A 152 -0.96 -4.43 7.29
N THR A 153 -2.12 -3.95 7.72
CA THR A 153 -2.42 -3.64 9.13
C THR A 153 -2.26 -4.83 10.07
N GLY A 154 -2.66 -6.03 9.65
CA GLY A 154 -2.47 -7.24 10.46
C GLY A 154 -0.98 -7.53 10.75
N THR A 155 -0.14 -7.42 9.72
CA THR A 155 1.32 -7.58 9.86
C THR A 155 1.93 -6.43 10.67
N VAL A 156 1.43 -5.20 10.55
CA VAL A 156 1.85 -4.08 11.41
C VAL A 156 1.57 -4.41 12.87
N GLY A 157 0.38 -4.91 13.20
CA GLY A 157 0.03 -5.35 14.56
C GLY A 157 0.97 -6.44 15.07
N ALA A 158 1.25 -7.45 14.26
CA ALA A 158 2.18 -8.53 14.62
C ALA A 158 3.59 -8.01 14.93
N LEU A 159 4.13 -7.11 14.10
CA LEU A 159 5.44 -6.50 14.34
C LEU A 159 5.44 -5.57 15.55
N ALA A 160 4.34 -4.84 15.79
CA ALA A 160 4.19 -4.01 16.97
C ALA A 160 4.27 -4.84 18.26
N PHE A 161 3.56 -5.98 18.32
CA PHE A 161 3.65 -6.90 19.46
C PHE A 161 5.07 -7.47 19.62
N ARG A 162 5.72 -7.88 18.53
CA ARG A 162 7.10 -8.39 18.57
C ARG A 162 8.09 -7.34 19.09
N ALA A 163 7.98 -6.10 18.62
CA ALA A 163 8.83 -5.00 19.08
C ALA A 163 8.57 -4.68 20.56
N ALA A 164 7.31 -4.60 20.97
CA ALA A 164 6.94 -4.34 22.37
C ALA A 164 7.44 -5.44 23.32
N ASP A 165 7.34 -6.71 22.92
CA ASP A 165 7.89 -7.84 23.68
C ASP A 165 9.41 -7.74 23.83
N ALA A 166 10.13 -7.49 22.74
CA ALA A 166 11.57 -7.31 22.77
C ALA A 166 12.00 -6.09 23.61
N ILE A 167 11.26 -4.97 23.52
CA ILE A 167 11.49 -3.80 24.36
C ILE A 167 11.37 -4.19 25.84
N ARG A 168 10.26 -4.82 26.21
CA ARG A 168 9.95 -5.15 27.61
C ARG A 168 10.89 -6.18 28.20
N ASN A 169 11.17 -7.25 27.45
CA ASN A 169 11.80 -8.44 27.98
C ASN A 169 13.31 -8.51 27.71
N GLN A 170 13.82 -7.73 26.76
CA GLN A 170 15.23 -7.75 26.37
C GLN A 170 15.88 -6.37 26.51
N TYR A 171 15.37 -5.34 25.82
CA TYR A 171 16.00 -4.01 25.78
C TYR A 171 16.05 -3.34 27.15
N LEU A 172 14.94 -3.34 27.91
CA LEU A 172 14.88 -2.67 29.22
C LEU A 172 15.80 -3.30 30.28
N ARG A 173 16.33 -4.50 30.05
CA ARG A 173 17.34 -5.11 30.94
C ARG A 173 18.73 -4.51 30.75
N ASN A 174 19.01 -3.93 29.58
CA ASN A 174 20.25 -3.23 29.28
C ASN A 174 20.01 -2.08 28.27
N PRO A 175 19.37 -0.97 28.71
CA PRO A 175 19.03 0.13 27.81
C PRO A 175 20.26 0.72 27.12
N GLY A 176 20.11 1.13 25.86
CA GLY A 176 21.20 1.65 25.04
C GLY A 176 22.01 0.59 24.29
N ALA A 177 21.84 -0.70 24.61
CA ALA A 177 22.41 -1.78 23.80
C ALA A 177 21.51 -2.10 22.58
N PRO A 178 22.09 -2.36 21.40
CA PRO A 178 21.34 -2.85 20.27
C PRO A 178 20.84 -4.29 20.54
N LEU A 179 19.60 -4.58 20.17
CA LEU A 179 19.00 -5.91 20.27
C LEU A 179 19.56 -6.90 19.25
N VAL A 180 20.15 -6.38 18.17
CA VAL A 180 20.79 -7.15 17.10
C VAL A 180 22.17 -6.55 16.83
N GLN A 181 23.21 -7.39 16.79
CA GLN A 181 24.55 -6.98 16.39
C GLN A 181 24.66 -6.93 14.86
N ALA A 182 25.36 -5.92 14.35
CA ALA A 182 25.60 -5.68 12.92
C ALA A 182 26.74 -6.52 12.35
#